data_AF-A0A527XLL4-F1
#
_entry.id   AF-A0A527XLL4-F1
#
_cell.length_a   1.000
_cell.length_b   1.000
_cell.length_c   1.000
_cell.angle_alpha   90.00
_cell.angle_beta   90.00
_cell.angle_gamma   90.00
#
_symmetry.space_group_name_H-M   'P 1'
#
loop_
_entity.id
_entity.type
_entity.pdbx_description
1 polymer ?
#
loop_
_entity_poly.entity_id
_entity_poly.type
_entity_poly.pdbx_seq_one_letter_code
_entity_poly.pdbx_strand_id
1 'polypeptide(L)' 'MKTILLAVCFLLLAAEAQAASRYDPTRMSCDRVQATIARQGAVILRYQSTLVPGLPLYDRYVRDERFCNAGEVR' A
#
# COMPACT_ATOMS: atom_id res chain seq x y z
N MET A 1 30.97 6.05 -17.91
CA MET A 1 29.78 6.89 -17.63
C MET A 1 28.46 6.18 -17.96
N LYS A 2 28.31 5.53 -19.12
CA LYS A 2 27.06 4.83 -19.51
C LYS A 2 26.63 3.73 -18.54
N THR A 3 27.58 2.99 -17.96
CA THR A 3 27.33 1.93 -16.97
C THR A 3 26.77 2.45 -15.65
N ILE A 4 27.22 3.63 -15.22
CA ILE A 4 26.74 4.30 -14.00
C ILE A 4 25.28 4.75 -14.21
N LEU A 5 24.98 5.32 -15.38
CA LEU A 5 23.61 5.73 -15.73
C LEU A 5 22.64 4.54 -15.73
N LEU A 6 23.06 3.40 -16.30
CA LEU A 6 22.28 2.16 -16.33
C LEU A 6 22.04 1.60 -14.92
N ALA A 7 23.04 1.62 -14.05
CA ALA A 7 22.90 1.17 -12.66
C ALA A 7 21.91 2.05 -11.88
N VAL A 8 21.93 3.38 -12.09
CA VAL A 8 20.98 4.30 -11.46
C VAL A 8 19.55 4.06 -11.94
N CYS A 9 19.34 3.82 -13.24
CA CYS A 9 18.00 3.46 -13.75
C CYS A 9 17.45 2.16 -13.16
N PHE A 10 18.31 1.15 -12.96
CA PHE A 10 17.89 -0.12 -12.36
C PHE A 10 17.52 0.01 -10.87
N LEU A 11 18.20 0.88 -10.12
CA LEU A 11 17.89 1.13 -8.70
C LEU A 11 16.52 1.80 -8.51
N LEU A 12 16.06 2.61 -9.48
CA LEU A 12 14.73 3.23 -9.44
C LEU A 12 13.60 2.20 -9.57
N LEU A 13 13.83 1.08 -10.26
CA LEU A 13 12.83 0.01 -10.41
C LEU A 13 12.66 -0.83 -9.13
N ALA A 14 13.64 -0.79 -8.21
CA ALA A 14 13.59 -1.53 -6.94
C ALA A 14 12.92 -0.74 -5.80
N ALA A 15 12.44 0.48 -6.06
CA ALA A 15 11.81 1.33 -5.06
C ALA A 15 10.39 0.86 -4.65
N GLU A 16 9.87 -0.22 -5.25
CA GLU A 16 8.58 -0.85 -4.94
C GLU A 16 8.59 -1.64 -3.60
N ALA A 17 9.44 -1.24 -2.66
CA ALA A 17 9.44 -1.73 -1.28
C ALA A 17 9.11 -0.59 -0.30
N GLN A 18 8.36 0.42 -0.75
CA GLN A 18 7.91 1.48 0.16
C GLN A 18 7.09 0.81 1.26
N ALA A 19 7.57 0.93 2.50
CA ALA A 19 6.94 0.38 3.68
C ALA A 19 5.43 0.59 3.62
N ALA A 20 4.68 -0.49 3.37
CA ALA A 20 3.24 -0.41 3.16
C ALA A 20 2.63 0.30 4.37
N SER A 21 2.14 1.53 4.15
CA SER A 21 1.78 2.41 5.25
C SER A 21 0.62 1.78 6.00
N ARG A 22 0.83 1.51 7.29
CA ARG A 22 -0.12 0.81 8.15
C ARG A 22 -0.96 1.85 8.88
N TYR A 23 -2.25 1.87 8.60
CA TYR A 23 -3.19 2.79 9.25
C TYR A 23 -4.24 2.02 10.04
N ASP A 24 -4.68 2.58 11.16
CA ASP A 24 -5.86 2.12 11.88
C ASP A 24 -7.08 2.94 11.39
N PRO A 25 -7.94 2.38 10.52
CA PRO A 25 -9.07 3.13 9.98
C PRO A 25 -10.13 3.44 11.04
N THR A 26 -10.13 2.75 12.19
CA THR A 26 -11.11 3.02 13.28
C THR A 26 -10.90 4.37 13.95
N ARG A 27 -9.74 5.00 13.71
CA ARG A 27 -9.36 6.32 14.22
C ARG A 27 -9.39 7.42 13.15
N MET A 28 -10.00 7.14 12.00
CA MET A 28 -10.04 8.02 10.85
C MET A 28 -11.48 8.20 10.37
N SER A 29 -11.79 9.36 9.81
CA SER A 29 -13.02 9.56 9.05
C SER A 29 -12.92 8.89 7.67
N CYS A 30 -14.07 8.56 7.07
CA CYS A 30 -14.12 7.89 5.78
C CYS A 30 -13.42 8.69 4.67
N ASP A 31 -13.61 10.01 4.62
CA ASP A 31 -12.94 10.91 3.67
C ASP A 31 -11.42 10.87 3.86
N ARG A 32 -10.94 10.77 5.10
CA ARG A 32 -9.51 10.71 5.41
C ARG A 32 -8.89 9.38 5.00
N VAL A 33 -9.62 8.28 5.14
CA VAL A 33 -9.19 6.96 4.63
C VAL A 33 -9.08 7.01 3.10
N GLN A 34 -10.12 7.48 2.42
CA GLN A 34 -10.14 7.59 0.96
C GLN A 34 -9.02 8.50 0.43
N ALA A 35 -8.84 9.68 1.04
CA ALA A 35 -7.76 10.59 0.68
C ALA A 35 -6.37 9.97 0.91
N THR A 36 -6.22 9.12 1.91
CA THR A 36 -4.94 8.43 2.19
C THR A 36 -4.65 7.36 1.12
N ILE A 37 -5.65 6.56 0.73
CA ILE A 37 -5.53 5.61 -0.39
C ILE A 37 -5.19 6.37 -1.69
N ALA A 38 -5.91 7.46 -1.99
CA ALA A 38 -5.69 8.25 -3.21
C ALA A 38 -4.27 8.84 -3.30
N ARG A 39 -3.73 9.34 -2.18
CA ARG A 39 -2.39 9.93 -2.12
C ARG A 39 -1.27 8.89 -2.23
N GLN A 40 -1.44 7.72 -1.61
CA GLN A 40 -0.36 6.73 -1.49
C GLN A 40 -0.44 5.59 -2.50
N GLY A 41 -1.58 5.43 -3.16
CA GLY A 41 -1.77 4.40 -4.18
C GLY A 41 -2.04 3.01 -3.62
N ALA A 42 -1.27 2.55 -2.62
CA ALA A 42 -1.49 1.28 -1.93
C ALA A 42 -1.26 1.41 -0.41
N VAL A 43 -2.21 0.95 0.39
CA VAL A 43 -2.15 1.05 1.87
C VAL A 43 -2.61 -0.23 2.55
N ILE A 44 -2.15 -0.47 3.78
CA ILE A 44 -2.63 -1.56 4.63
C ILE A 44 -3.44 -0.95 5.78
N LEU A 45 -4.73 -1.27 5.82
CA LEU A 45 -5.61 -0.90 6.92
C LEU A 45 -5.61 -2.03 7.94
N ARG A 46 -5.28 -1.74 9.20
CA ARG A 46 -5.24 -2.71 10.30
C ARG A 46 -6.30 -2.38 11.34
N TYR A 47 -7.04 -3.37 11.79
CA TYR A 47 -8.07 -3.21 12.82
C TYR A 47 -8.19 -4.49 13.63
N GLN A 48 -8.86 -4.44 14.77
CA GLN A 48 -9.06 -5.62 15.60
C GLN A 48 -10.33 -6.36 15.18
N SER A 49 -10.29 -7.69 15.22
CA SER A 49 -11.48 -8.52 15.01
C SER A 49 -12.54 -8.22 16.07
N THR A 50 -13.78 -8.08 15.62
CA THR A 50 -14.95 -7.97 16.50
C THR A 50 -15.45 -9.34 17.00
N LEU A 51 -14.99 -10.43 16.35
CA LEU A 51 -15.41 -11.81 16.65
C LEU A 51 -14.39 -12.55 17.52
N VAL A 52 -13.10 -12.27 17.36
CA VAL A 52 -12.01 -12.97 18.06
C VAL A 52 -11.16 -11.94 18.81
N PRO A 53 -11.30 -11.83 20.15
CA PRO A 53 -10.54 -10.88 20.95
C PRO A 53 -9.03 -11.03 20.76
N GLY A 54 -8.35 -9.91 20.51
CA GLY A 54 -6.90 -9.86 20.35
C GLY A 54 -6.36 -10.32 18.99
N LEU A 55 -7.22 -10.71 18.04
CA LEU A 55 -6.80 -11.03 16.67
C LEU A 55 -6.73 -9.76 15.81
N PRO A 56 -5.53 -9.31 15.39
CA PRO A 56 -5.38 -8.23 14.44
C PRO A 56 -5.75 -8.71 13.03
N LEU A 57 -6.64 -7.97 12.39
CA LEU A 57 -7.00 -8.12 10.99
C LEU A 57 -6.34 -7.02 10.16
N TYR A 58 -6.17 -7.29 8.87
CA TYR A 58 -5.69 -6.29 7.94
C TYR A 58 -6.22 -6.54 6.54
N ASP A 59 -6.44 -5.44 5.82
CA ASP A 59 -6.83 -5.45 4.42
C ASP A 59 -5.95 -4.50 3.63
N ARG A 60 -5.67 -4.86 2.38
CA ARG A 60 -4.93 -4.02 1.43
C ARG A 60 -5.91 -3.32 0.50
N TYR A 61 -5.81 -2.00 0.44
CA TYR A 61 -6.58 -1.19 -0.50
C TYR A 61 -5.64 -0.48 -1.46
N VAL A 62 -6.02 -0.50 -2.74
CA VAL A 62 -5.31 0.18 -3.81
C VAL A 62 -6.20 1.22 -4.46
N ARG A 63 -5.58 2.28 -4.99
CA ARG A 63 -6.28 3.38 -5.66
C ARG A 63 -6.87 2.94 -7.00
N ASP A 64 -6.09 2.20 -7.77
CA ASP A 64 -6.42 1.75 -9.11
C ASP A 64 -5.57 0.52 -9.49
N GLU A 65 -5.90 -0.09 -10.62
CA GLU A 65 -5.30 -1.33 -11.13
C GLU A 65 -3.77 -1.29 -11.30
N ARG A 66 -3.17 -0.09 -11.45
CA ARG A 66 -1.71 0.04 -11.61
C ARG A 66 -0.93 -0.34 -10.35
N PHE A 67 -1.60 -0.37 -9.20
CA PHE A 67 -1.03 -0.82 -7.94
C PHE A 67 -1.39 -2.27 -7.62
N CYS A 68 -2.17 -2.95 -8.45
CA CYS A 68 -2.42 -4.38 -8.29
C CYS A 68 -1.18 -5.18 -8.66
N ASN A 69 -0.99 -6.32 -8.00
CA ASN A 69 0.01 -7.30 -8.39
C ASN A 69 -0.41 -7.95 -9.72
N ALA A 70 0.58 -8.46 -10.45
CA ALA A 70 0.32 -9.20 -11.68
C ALA A 70 -0.63 -10.37 -11.42
N GLY A 71 -1.76 -10.39 -12.13
CA GLY A 71 -2.78 -11.43 -12.01
C GLY A 71 -3.87 -11.18 -10.95
N GLU A 72 -3.83 -10.08 -10.18
CA GLU A 72 -4.94 -9.71 -9.29
C GLU A 72 -6.15 -9.14 -10.06
N VAL A 73 -5.90 -8.55 -11.23
CA VAL A 73 -6.89 -7.94 -12.12
C VAL A 73 -6.62 -8.39 -13.56
N ARG A 74 -7.68 -8.50 -14.37
CA ARG A 74 -7.67 -9.13 -15.70
C ARG A 74 -8.16 -8.17 -16.78
#